data_AF-D1PE14-F1
#
_entry.id   AF-D1PE14-F1
#
_cell.length_a   1.000
_cell.length_b   1.000
_cell.length_c   1.000
_cell.angle_alpha   90.00
_cell.angle_beta   90.00
_cell.angle_gamma   90.00
#
_symmetry.space_group_name_H-M   'P 1'
#
loop_
_entity.id
_entity.type
_entity.pdbx_description
1 polymer ?
#
loop_
_entity_poly.entity_id
_entity_poly.type
_entity_poly.pdbx_seq_one_letter_code
_entity_poly.pdbx_strand_id
1 'polypeptide(L)'
;MKKLFFGALVACAAATFVGCGNSTPKADLKTDVDTMSYAMGMSQTQGLKEFMVERMGVDTAYMDDFIKGLNDGANAGDDKKKAAYYAGIQIGQQISNQMVKGINHEVFGEDSTKSISLKNFMAGFITGTTGKKGLMTVEQAAQIAQAKMMAIKAKNMEKEYGPNKVAGEKFLAANKKKPGVVTLPSGVQYKVIKEGNGPMPKDTSMVKVNYEGKTIDGKVFDSSFKRGQAVDLRANQVIKGWTEALVHMPAGSVWEVYIPQQLAYGEREQGQIKPFSVLIFKIELISVGGK
;
A
#
# COMPACT_ATOMS: atom_id res chain seq x y z
N MET A 1 -66.79 -11.02 -21.05
CA MET A 1 -65.84 -9.92 -21.32
C MET A 1 -64.86 -9.86 -20.16
N LYS A 2 -63.53 -9.89 -20.27
CA LYS A 2 -62.58 -10.08 -21.37
C LYS A 2 -61.36 -10.77 -20.72
N LYS A 3 -60.83 -11.79 -21.40
CA LYS A 3 -59.51 -12.38 -21.14
C LYS A 3 -58.45 -11.29 -21.35
N LEU A 4 -57.49 -11.17 -20.43
CA LEU A 4 -56.24 -10.43 -20.67
C LEU A 4 -55.08 -11.29 -20.14
N PHE A 5 -54.60 -12.14 -21.03
CA PHE A 5 -53.23 -12.62 -21.03
C PHE A 5 -52.31 -11.42 -21.16
N PHE A 6 -51.43 -11.19 -20.18
CA PHE A 6 -50.21 -10.42 -20.39
C PHE A 6 -49.03 -11.36 -20.21
N GLY A 7 -48.63 -11.98 -21.32
CA GLY A 7 -47.30 -12.51 -21.46
C GLY A 7 -46.33 -11.34 -21.51
N ALA A 8 -45.59 -11.12 -20.44
CA ALA A 8 -44.32 -10.42 -20.49
C ALA A 8 -43.22 -11.49 -20.56
N LEU A 9 -42.98 -11.97 -21.78
CA LEU A 9 -41.73 -12.66 -22.12
C LEU A 9 -40.63 -11.60 -22.07
N VAL A 10 -40.13 -11.33 -20.86
CA VAL A 10 -38.78 -10.77 -20.73
C VAL A 10 -37.86 -11.93 -21.06
N ALA A 11 -37.40 -11.96 -22.31
CA ALA A 11 -36.25 -12.76 -22.70
C ALA A 11 -35.02 -12.18 -22.00
N CYS A 12 -34.91 -12.41 -20.69
CA CYS A 12 -33.60 -12.53 -20.07
C CYS A 12 -32.98 -13.70 -20.78
N ALA A 13 -32.01 -13.44 -21.68
CA ALA A 13 -31.15 -14.47 -22.19
C ALA A 13 -30.51 -15.13 -20.97
N ALA A 14 -31.14 -16.19 -20.46
CA ALA A 14 -30.51 -17.12 -19.57
C ALA A 14 -29.28 -17.57 -20.35
N ALA A 15 -28.11 -17.07 -19.96
CA ALA A 15 -26.86 -17.64 -20.38
C ALA A 15 -26.87 -19.05 -19.80
N THR A 16 -27.48 -19.98 -20.54
CA THR A 16 -27.52 -21.39 -20.23
C THR A 16 -26.08 -21.84 -20.32
N PHE A 17 -25.43 -21.91 -19.17
CA PHE A 17 -24.23 -22.71 -19.05
C PHE A 17 -24.67 -24.14 -19.38
N VAL A 18 -24.38 -24.57 -20.61
CA VAL A 18 -24.48 -25.97 -21.00
C VAL A 18 -23.29 -26.70 -20.36
N GLY A 19 -23.28 -26.71 -19.03
CA GLY A 19 -22.47 -27.58 -18.18
C GLY A 19 -23.44 -28.55 -17.54
N CYS A 20 -23.88 -29.56 -18.29
CA CYS A 20 -24.66 -30.66 -17.74
C CYS A 20 -23.73 -31.64 -17.02
N GLY A 21 -23.05 -31.17 -15.97
CA GLY A 21 -22.40 -32.05 -14.99
C GLY A 21 -23.43 -32.64 -14.03
N ASN A 22 -23.15 -33.83 -13.50
CA ASN A 22 -24.01 -34.51 -12.50
C ASN A 22 -24.18 -33.74 -11.17
N SER A 23 -23.48 -32.62 -10.99
CA SER A 23 -23.50 -31.79 -9.77
C SER A 23 -24.65 -30.78 -9.71
N THR A 24 -25.35 -30.50 -10.81
CA THR A 24 -26.46 -29.54 -10.83
C THR A 24 -27.76 -30.16 -10.28
N PRO A 25 -28.38 -29.60 -9.23
CA PRO A 25 -29.66 -30.07 -8.71
C PRO A 25 -30.76 -29.92 -9.75
N LYS A 26 -31.60 -30.95 -9.92
CA LYS A 26 -32.78 -30.87 -10.79
C LYS A 26 -33.96 -30.35 -9.98
N ALA A 27 -34.53 -29.22 -10.39
CA ALA A 27 -35.73 -28.67 -9.75
C ALA A 27 -36.97 -29.51 -10.10
N ASP A 28 -37.86 -29.68 -9.12
CA ASP A 28 -39.15 -30.36 -9.25
C ASP A 28 -40.24 -29.44 -8.65
N LEU A 29 -40.94 -28.70 -9.51
CA LEU A 29 -41.81 -27.59 -9.11
C LEU A 29 -43.26 -28.04 -8.92
N LYS A 30 -43.51 -28.86 -7.89
CA LYS A 30 -44.83 -29.46 -7.66
C LYS A 30 -45.76 -28.58 -6.82
N THR A 31 -45.19 -27.72 -5.98
CA THR A 31 -45.94 -26.85 -5.08
C THR A 31 -45.62 -25.37 -5.30
N ASP A 32 -46.46 -24.50 -4.74
CA ASP A 32 -46.20 -23.06 -4.72
C ASP A 32 -44.90 -22.73 -3.97
N VAL A 33 -44.55 -23.51 -2.94
CA VAL A 33 -43.30 -23.36 -2.18
C VAL A 33 -42.09 -23.76 -3.03
N ASP A 34 -42.18 -24.83 -3.82
CA ASP A 34 -41.09 -25.22 -4.74
C ASP A 34 -40.87 -24.15 -5.81
N THR A 35 -41.97 -23.64 -6.36
CA THR A 35 -41.95 -22.57 -7.37
C THR A 35 -41.36 -21.28 -6.80
N MET A 36 -41.78 -20.89 -5.60
CA MET A 36 -41.23 -19.73 -4.89
C MET A 36 -39.75 -19.91 -4.59
N SER A 37 -39.33 -21.08 -4.09
CA SER A 37 -37.94 -21.37 -3.73
C SER A 37 -37.03 -21.31 -4.95
N TYR A 38 -37.46 -21.90 -6.07
CA TYR A 38 -36.73 -21.82 -7.34
C TYR A 38 -36.65 -20.37 -7.86
N ALA A 39 -37.76 -19.63 -7.84
CA ALA A 39 -37.81 -18.25 -8.29
C ALA A 39 -36.91 -17.33 -7.43
N MET A 40 -36.93 -17.50 -6.10
CA MET A 40 -36.02 -16.80 -5.18
C MET A 40 -34.56 -17.16 -5.45
N GLY A 41 -34.25 -18.44 -5.65
CA GLY A 41 -32.90 -18.88 -6.01
C GLY A 41 -32.39 -18.19 -7.29
N MET A 42 -33.21 -18.15 -8.35
CA MET A 42 -32.84 -17.45 -9.57
C MET A 42 -32.72 -15.94 -9.39
N SER A 43 -33.62 -15.29 -8.66
CA SER A 43 -33.62 -13.82 -8.51
C SER A 43 -32.36 -13.31 -7.81
N GLN A 44 -31.74 -14.12 -6.94
CA GLN A 44 -30.49 -13.78 -6.26
C GLN A 44 -29.23 -13.91 -7.13
N THR A 45 -29.34 -14.39 -8.39
CA THR A 45 -28.18 -14.64 -9.25
C THR A 45 -27.73 -13.42 -10.07
N GLN A 46 -28.48 -12.31 -10.02
CA GLN A 46 -28.17 -11.15 -10.85
C GLN A 46 -26.79 -10.57 -10.50
N GLY A 47 -25.89 -10.50 -11.50
CA GLY A 47 -24.51 -10.04 -11.34
C GLY A 47 -23.54 -11.09 -10.75
N LEU A 48 -24.03 -12.27 -10.37
CA LEU A 48 -23.19 -13.30 -9.73
C LEU A 48 -22.17 -13.89 -10.70
N LYS A 49 -22.53 -14.04 -11.98
CA LYS A 49 -21.61 -14.55 -13.01
C LYS A 49 -20.43 -13.59 -13.19
N GLU A 50 -20.71 -12.31 -13.36
CA GLU A 50 -19.69 -11.26 -13.49
C GLU A 50 -18.82 -11.23 -12.22
N PHE A 51 -19.43 -11.31 -11.03
CA PHE A 51 -18.67 -11.41 -9.79
C PHE A 51 -17.76 -12.64 -9.75
N MET A 52 -18.26 -13.82 -10.09
CA MET A 52 -17.47 -15.05 -10.09
C MET A 52 -16.29 -14.99 -11.07
N VAL A 53 -16.53 -14.54 -12.30
CA VAL A 53 -15.49 -14.50 -13.34
C VAL A 53 -14.52 -13.34 -13.09
N GLU A 54 -15.03 -12.13 -12.87
CA GLU A 54 -14.20 -10.92 -12.81
C GLU A 54 -13.60 -10.65 -11.43
N ARG A 55 -14.27 -11.03 -10.34
CA ARG A 55 -13.78 -10.78 -8.96
C ARG A 55 -13.15 -11.99 -8.33
N MET A 56 -13.76 -13.17 -8.49
CA MET A 56 -13.24 -14.41 -7.90
C MET A 56 -12.27 -15.15 -8.82
N GLY A 57 -12.19 -14.78 -10.11
CA GLY A 57 -11.31 -15.43 -11.08
C GLY A 57 -11.71 -16.87 -11.39
N VAL A 58 -12.99 -17.21 -11.25
CA VAL A 58 -13.51 -18.54 -11.60
C VAL A 58 -13.44 -18.70 -13.11
N ASP A 59 -12.60 -19.64 -13.55
CA ASP A 59 -12.54 -20.03 -14.95
C ASP A 59 -13.78 -20.89 -15.28
N THR A 60 -14.52 -20.44 -16.29
CA THR A 60 -15.78 -21.06 -16.70
C THR A 60 -15.61 -22.47 -17.27
N ALA A 61 -14.39 -22.89 -17.59
CA ALA A 61 -14.08 -24.27 -17.92
C ALA A 61 -14.28 -25.24 -16.73
N TYR A 62 -14.27 -24.74 -15.49
CA TYR A 62 -14.35 -25.53 -14.26
C TYR A 62 -15.65 -25.27 -13.48
N MET A 63 -16.74 -24.95 -14.19
CA MET A 63 -18.04 -24.65 -13.57
C MET A 63 -18.65 -25.84 -12.82
N ASP A 64 -18.38 -27.07 -13.24
CA ASP A 64 -18.87 -28.27 -12.54
C ASP A 64 -18.28 -28.39 -11.12
N ASP A 65 -16.99 -28.04 -10.97
CA ASP A 65 -16.32 -27.99 -9.66
C ASP A 65 -16.86 -26.84 -8.80
N PHE A 66 -17.12 -25.68 -9.40
CA PHE A 66 -17.77 -24.57 -8.72
C PHE A 66 -19.16 -24.97 -8.19
N ILE A 67 -20.01 -25.55 -9.04
CA ILE A 67 -21.36 -25.98 -8.69
C ILE A 67 -21.32 -27.03 -7.59
N LYS A 68 -20.39 -28.00 -7.69
CA LYS A 68 -20.15 -28.98 -6.64
C LYS A 68 -19.84 -28.31 -5.31
N GLY A 69 -18.87 -27.39 -5.28
CA GLY A 69 -18.49 -26.67 -4.06
C GLY A 69 -19.62 -25.81 -3.47
N LEU A 70 -20.40 -25.14 -4.32
CA LEU A 70 -21.56 -24.34 -3.89
C LEU A 70 -22.63 -25.22 -3.22
N ASN A 71 -22.96 -26.36 -3.83
CA ASN A 71 -23.94 -27.30 -3.27
C ASN A 71 -23.43 -27.95 -1.98
N ASP A 72 -22.15 -28.33 -1.96
CA ASP A 72 -21.48 -28.89 -0.79
C ASP A 72 -21.49 -27.93 0.40
N GLY A 73 -21.28 -26.62 0.14
CA GLY A 73 -21.34 -25.57 1.15
C GLY A 73 -22.76 -25.24 1.61
N ALA A 74 -23.72 -25.11 0.70
CA ALA A 74 -25.12 -24.79 1.03
C ALA A 74 -25.79 -25.88 1.87
N ASN A 75 -25.43 -27.14 1.65
CA ASN A 75 -25.99 -28.29 2.37
C ASN A 75 -25.19 -28.69 3.62
N ALA A 76 -24.23 -27.87 4.06
CA ALA A 76 -23.38 -28.17 5.20
C ALA A 76 -24.08 -27.96 6.57
N GLY A 77 -25.20 -27.23 6.60
CA GLY A 77 -25.76 -26.60 7.80
C GLY A 77 -25.98 -27.51 9.01
N ASP A 78 -26.41 -28.75 8.79
CA ASP A 78 -26.67 -29.71 9.88
C ASP A 78 -25.50 -30.66 10.17
N ASP A 79 -24.53 -30.75 9.25
CA ASP A 79 -23.34 -31.61 9.42
C ASP A 79 -22.20 -30.81 10.05
N LYS A 80 -22.07 -30.92 11.38
CA LYS A 80 -21.04 -30.24 12.16
C LYS A 80 -19.61 -30.53 11.67
N LYS A 81 -19.34 -31.70 11.07
CA LYS A 81 -18.00 -32.03 10.56
C LYS A 81 -17.73 -31.27 9.27
N LYS A 82 -18.71 -31.23 8.35
CA LYS A 82 -18.62 -30.43 7.12
C LYS A 82 -18.54 -28.94 7.43
N ALA A 83 -19.35 -28.45 8.37
CA ALA A 83 -19.29 -27.06 8.82
C ALA A 83 -17.88 -26.67 9.32
N ALA A 84 -17.25 -27.51 10.15
CA ALA A 84 -15.88 -27.28 10.62
C ALA A 84 -14.84 -27.31 9.48
N TYR A 85 -14.99 -28.24 8.53
CA TYR A 85 -14.11 -28.34 7.36
C TYR A 85 -14.19 -27.10 6.47
N TYR A 86 -15.40 -26.63 6.15
CA TYR A 86 -15.58 -25.42 5.34
C TYR A 86 -15.13 -24.15 6.05
N ALA A 87 -15.35 -24.04 7.37
CA ALA A 87 -14.78 -22.96 8.16
C ALA A 87 -13.24 -22.95 8.07
N GLY A 88 -12.61 -24.12 8.10
CA GLY A 88 -11.16 -24.27 7.90
C GLY A 88 -10.71 -23.82 6.51
N ILE A 89 -11.44 -24.17 5.45
CA ILE A 89 -11.16 -23.70 4.08
C ILE A 89 -11.27 -22.16 4.01
N GLN A 90 -12.33 -21.58 4.57
CA GLN A 90 -12.56 -20.14 4.53
C GLN A 90 -11.43 -19.37 5.23
N ILE A 91 -11.03 -19.80 6.43
CA ILE A 91 -9.91 -19.19 7.17
C ILE A 91 -8.59 -19.41 6.41
N GLY A 92 -8.37 -20.60 5.85
CA GLY A 92 -7.17 -20.91 5.06
C GLY A 92 -7.02 -20.01 3.83
N GLN A 93 -8.12 -19.76 3.11
CA GLN A 93 -8.15 -18.82 2.00
C GLN A 93 -7.89 -17.38 2.44
N GLN A 94 -8.42 -16.95 3.60
CA GLN A 94 -8.12 -15.65 4.17
C GLN A 94 -6.62 -15.51 4.51
N ILE A 95 -6.01 -16.55 5.08
CA ILE A 95 -4.58 -16.58 5.38
C ILE A 95 -3.76 -16.43 4.09
N SER A 96 -4.03 -17.25 3.08
CA SER A 96 -3.23 -17.24 1.84
C SER A 96 -3.42 -15.95 1.04
N ASN A 97 -4.66 -15.48 0.93
CA ASN A 97 -5.00 -14.40 0.00
C ASN A 97 -4.86 -13.01 0.61
N GLN A 98 -4.91 -12.89 1.95
CA GLN A 98 -4.82 -11.60 2.63
C GLN A 98 -3.63 -11.55 3.58
N MET A 99 -3.57 -12.43 4.58
CA MET A 99 -2.56 -12.31 5.64
C MET A 99 -1.14 -12.50 5.13
N VAL A 100 -0.87 -13.58 4.40
CA VAL A 100 0.47 -13.90 3.88
C VAL A 100 0.92 -12.84 2.88
N LYS A 101 0.02 -12.40 1.99
CA LYS A 101 0.33 -11.32 1.03
C LYS A 101 0.66 -10.02 1.74
N GLY A 102 -0.12 -9.63 2.75
CA GLY A 102 0.13 -8.44 3.56
C GLY A 102 1.47 -8.49 4.28
N ILE A 103 1.78 -9.61 4.95
CA ILE A 103 3.05 -9.81 5.63
C ILE A 103 4.22 -9.78 4.63
N ASN A 104 4.08 -10.43 3.48
CA ASN A 104 5.13 -10.44 2.47
C ASN A 104 5.41 -9.03 1.95
N HIS A 105 4.37 -8.24 1.66
CA HIS A 105 4.53 -6.86 1.23
C HIS A 105 5.18 -6.00 2.32
N GLU A 106 4.77 -6.14 3.58
CA GLU A 106 5.35 -5.36 4.68
C GLU A 106 6.83 -5.66 4.92
N VAL A 107 7.25 -6.92 4.73
CA VAL A 107 8.60 -7.39 5.04
C VAL A 107 9.55 -7.30 3.86
N PHE A 108 9.06 -7.59 2.66
CA PHE A 108 9.84 -7.72 1.44
C PHE A 108 9.52 -6.65 0.39
N GLY A 109 8.54 -5.76 0.62
CA GLY A 109 8.12 -4.74 -0.34
C GLY A 109 7.55 -5.37 -1.60
N GLU A 110 8.06 -4.95 -2.76
CA GLU A 110 7.66 -5.45 -4.08
C GLU A 110 8.45 -6.70 -4.52
N ASP A 111 9.33 -7.25 -3.67
CA ASP A 111 10.11 -8.44 -3.98
C ASP A 111 9.25 -9.72 -3.91
N SER A 112 8.54 -9.99 -5.00
CA SER A 112 7.70 -11.19 -5.17
C SER A 112 8.44 -12.52 -5.12
N THR A 113 9.78 -12.52 -5.14
CA THR A 113 10.59 -13.75 -5.04
C THR A 113 10.73 -14.25 -3.60
N LYS A 114 10.36 -13.42 -2.62
CA LYS A 114 10.43 -13.76 -1.20
C LYS A 114 9.04 -13.93 -0.61
N SER A 115 8.95 -14.87 0.33
CA SER A 115 7.75 -15.12 1.09
C SER A 115 8.10 -15.65 2.47
N ILE A 116 7.24 -15.39 3.45
CA ILE A 116 7.26 -16.15 4.69
C ILE A 116 6.99 -17.63 4.40
N SER A 117 7.47 -18.51 5.29
CA SER A 117 7.17 -19.94 5.21
C SER A 117 5.71 -20.18 5.59
N LEU A 118 4.87 -20.48 4.59
CA LEU A 118 3.47 -20.85 4.83
C LEU A 118 3.37 -22.08 5.77
N LYS A 119 4.28 -23.05 5.61
CA LYS A 119 4.36 -24.22 6.48
C LYS A 119 4.52 -23.83 7.95
N ASN A 120 5.50 -22.97 8.27
CA ASN A 120 5.76 -22.57 9.65
C ASN A 120 4.69 -21.61 10.17
N PHE A 121 4.16 -20.74 9.31
CA PHE A 121 3.03 -19.87 9.65
C PHE A 121 1.81 -20.72 10.07
N MET A 122 1.44 -21.73 9.27
CA MET A 122 0.33 -22.63 9.59
C MET A 122 0.59 -23.47 10.84
N ALA A 123 1.83 -23.93 11.05
CA ALA A 123 2.19 -24.63 12.30
C ALA A 123 1.96 -23.75 13.53
N GLY A 124 2.38 -22.48 13.48
CA GLY A 124 2.12 -21.51 14.55
C GLY A 124 0.63 -21.19 14.72
N PHE A 125 -0.07 -20.94 13.61
CA PHE A 125 -1.50 -20.64 13.60
C PHE A 125 -2.33 -21.76 14.22
N ILE A 126 -2.09 -23.02 13.82
CA ILE A 126 -2.79 -24.20 14.35
C ILE A 126 -2.45 -24.43 15.83
N THR A 127 -1.18 -24.24 16.21
CA THR A 127 -0.77 -24.36 17.62
C THR A 127 -1.52 -23.37 18.50
N GLY A 128 -1.60 -22.10 18.06
CA GLY A 128 -2.33 -21.04 18.76
C GLY A 128 -3.83 -21.29 18.85
N THR A 129 -4.48 -21.72 17.76
CA THR A 129 -5.93 -21.94 17.74
C THR A 129 -6.39 -23.19 18.49
N THR A 130 -5.55 -24.23 18.55
CA THR A 130 -5.89 -25.48 19.24
C THR A 130 -5.48 -25.50 20.71
N GLY A 131 -4.75 -24.49 21.19
CA GLY A 131 -4.21 -24.45 22.55
C GLY A 131 -3.21 -25.57 22.86
N LYS A 132 -2.70 -26.27 21.83
CA LYS A 132 -1.68 -27.30 22.00
C LYS A 132 -0.39 -26.64 22.49
N LYS A 133 0.37 -27.36 23.32
CA LYS A 133 1.67 -26.88 23.82
C LYS A 133 2.59 -26.58 22.62
N GLY A 134 2.84 -25.30 22.41
CA GLY A 134 3.71 -24.79 21.36
C GLY A 134 5.16 -24.64 21.79
N LEU A 135 5.97 -24.11 20.88
CA LEU A 135 7.36 -23.73 21.15
C LEU A 135 7.47 -22.42 21.96
N MET A 136 6.38 -21.68 22.10
CA MET A 136 6.29 -20.39 22.79
C MET A 136 4.82 -20.08 23.13
N THR A 137 4.58 -19.13 24.02
CA THR A 137 3.23 -18.59 24.26
C THR A 137 2.78 -17.65 23.14
N VAL A 138 1.49 -17.32 23.09
CA VAL A 138 0.95 -16.38 22.10
C VAL A 138 1.55 -14.98 22.29
N GLU A 139 1.74 -14.54 23.52
CA GLU A 139 2.34 -13.26 23.87
C GLU A 139 3.81 -13.21 23.42
N GLN A 140 4.57 -14.27 23.69
CA GLN A 140 5.96 -14.40 23.23
C GLN A 140 6.04 -14.43 21.70
N ALA A 141 5.11 -15.13 21.04
CA ALA A 141 5.06 -15.19 19.58
C ALA A 141 4.84 -13.80 18.97
N ALA A 142 3.92 -12.99 19.52
CA ALA A 142 3.68 -11.64 19.04
C ALA A 142 4.93 -10.76 19.13
N GLN A 143 5.62 -10.77 20.28
CA GLN A 143 6.86 -10.01 20.48
C GLN A 143 7.97 -10.46 19.55
N ILE A 144 8.18 -11.78 19.42
CA ILE A 144 9.21 -12.35 18.53
C ILE A 144 8.89 -12.02 17.07
N ALA A 145 7.64 -12.17 16.65
CA ALA A 145 7.21 -11.85 15.29
C ALA A 145 7.49 -10.38 14.98
N GLN A 146 7.08 -9.45 15.84
CA GLN A 146 7.33 -8.02 15.66
C GLN A 146 8.83 -7.70 15.58
N ALA A 147 9.63 -8.21 16.53
CA ALA A 147 11.06 -7.96 16.56
C ALA A 147 11.79 -8.53 15.32
N LYS A 148 11.45 -9.75 14.91
CA LYS A 148 12.03 -10.38 13.72
C LYS A 148 11.58 -9.69 12.44
N MET A 149 10.32 -9.27 12.36
CA MET A 149 9.78 -8.52 11.24
C MET A 149 10.54 -7.20 11.05
N MET A 150 10.72 -6.43 12.11
CA MET A 150 11.50 -5.19 12.08
C MET A 150 12.95 -5.43 11.66
N ALA A 151 13.61 -6.45 12.21
CA ALA A 151 14.99 -6.78 11.86
C ALA A 151 15.15 -7.23 10.40
N ILE A 152 14.23 -8.05 9.88
CA ILE A 152 14.24 -8.50 8.49
C ILE A 152 13.98 -7.32 7.56
N LYS A 153 12.99 -6.48 7.87
CA LYS A 153 12.67 -5.27 7.10
C LYS A 153 13.86 -4.33 7.03
N ALA A 154 14.50 -4.03 8.16
CA ALA A 154 15.70 -3.19 8.21
C ALA A 154 16.84 -3.79 7.38
N LYS A 155 17.06 -5.11 7.46
CA LYS A 155 18.09 -5.80 6.65
C LYS A 155 17.78 -5.75 5.15
N ASN A 156 16.52 -5.92 4.76
CA ASN A 156 16.10 -5.83 3.36
C ASN A 156 16.27 -4.40 2.84
N MET A 157 15.85 -3.42 3.62
CA MET A 157 16.00 -1.99 3.32
C MET A 157 17.48 -1.59 3.14
N GLU A 158 18.37 -2.01 4.04
CA GLU A 158 19.80 -1.74 3.92
C GLU A 158 20.39 -2.46 2.69
N LYS A 159 19.94 -3.68 2.39
CA LYS A 159 20.41 -4.41 1.20
C LYS A 159 19.98 -3.71 -0.10
N GLU A 160 18.75 -3.23 -0.17
CA GLU A 160 18.17 -2.64 -1.37
C GLU A 160 18.58 -1.18 -1.56
N TYR A 161 18.55 -0.38 -0.49
CA TYR A 161 18.75 1.06 -0.52
C TYR A 161 20.04 1.53 0.16
N GLY A 162 20.82 0.64 0.78
CA GLY A 162 22.15 0.96 1.30
C GLY A 162 23.08 1.62 0.27
N PRO A 163 23.07 1.23 -1.02
CA PRO A 163 23.79 1.97 -2.05
C PRO A 163 23.42 3.46 -2.16
N ASN A 164 22.16 3.84 -1.92
CA ASN A 164 21.74 5.25 -1.90
C ASN A 164 22.39 6.01 -0.74
N LYS A 165 22.44 5.38 0.45
CA LYS A 165 23.10 5.96 1.62
C LYS A 165 24.57 6.23 1.32
N VAL A 166 25.29 5.24 0.80
CA VAL A 166 26.71 5.37 0.44
C VAL A 166 26.92 6.43 -0.66
N ALA A 167 26.09 6.42 -1.70
CA ALA A 167 26.16 7.41 -2.77
C ALA A 167 25.90 8.84 -2.25
N GLY A 168 24.93 9.01 -1.36
CA GLY A 168 24.60 10.28 -0.72
C GLY A 168 25.72 10.80 0.18
N GLU A 169 26.29 9.95 1.03
CA GLU A 169 27.43 10.29 1.89
C GLU A 169 28.65 10.71 1.05
N LYS A 170 28.95 9.95 -0.02
CA LYS A 170 30.02 10.29 -0.97
C LYS A 170 29.75 11.63 -1.67
N PHE A 171 28.51 11.86 -2.11
CA PHE A 171 28.10 13.11 -2.73
C PHE A 171 28.33 14.29 -1.79
N LEU A 172 27.83 14.22 -0.56
CA LEU A 172 27.98 15.30 0.43
C LEU A 172 29.44 15.54 0.82
N ALA A 173 30.24 14.48 0.95
CA ALA A 173 31.67 14.58 1.26
C ALA A 173 32.47 15.25 0.14
N ALA A 174 32.09 15.04 -1.12
CA ALA A 174 32.66 15.75 -2.26
C ALA A 174 32.12 17.19 -2.37
N ASN A 175 30.82 17.37 -2.13
CA ASN A 175 30.14 18.65 -2.32
C ASN A 175 30.62 19.73 -1.35
N LYS A 176 30.89 19.39 -0.08
CA LYS A 176 31.46 20.33 0.91
C LYS A 176 32.83 20.91 0.53
N LYS A 177 33.53 20.30 -0.43
CA LYS A 177 34.84 20.78 -0.91
C LYS A 177 34.72 21.74 -2.10
N LYS A 178 33.51 21.91 -2.66
CA LYS A 178 33.29 22.78 -3.81
C LYS A 178 33.31 24.25 -3.39
N PRO A 179 33.80 25.17 -4.25
CA PRO A 179 33.78 26.60 -3.96
C PRO A 179 32.38 27.13 -3.66
N GLY A 180 32.26 27.91 -2.60
CA GLY A 180 31.01 28.55 -2.16
C GLY A 180 30.03 27.62 -1.44
N VAL A 181 30.37 26.35 -1.21
CA VAL A 181 29.55 25.45 -0.38
C VAL A 181 29.92 25.62 1.09
N VAL A 182 28.92 25.86 1.92
CA VAL A 182 29.03 25.97 3.38
C VAL A 182 28.31 24.79 4.02
N THR A 183 28.84 24.26 5.13
CA THR A 183 28.22 23.17 5.90
C THR A 183 27.78 23.69 7.26
N LEU A 184 26.50 23.54 7.58
CA LEU A 184 25.92 23.85 8.89
C LEU A 184 26.28 22.77 9.92
N PRO A 185 26.23 23.05 11.23
CA PRO A 185 26.47 22.05 12.29
C PRO A 185 25.57 20.81 12.18
N SER A 186 24.34 20.97 11.68
CA SER A 186 23.39 19.88 11.43
C SER A 186 23.82 18.95 10.27
N GLY A 187 24.81 19.35 9.48
CA GLY A 187 25.29 18.62 8.30
C GLY A 187 24.58 19.01 7.00
N VAL A 188 23.58 19.89 7.04
CA VAL A 188 23.02 20.54 5.84
C VAL A 188 24.12 21.34 5.17
N GLN A 189 24.21 21.22 3.85
CA GLN A 189 25.11 22.05 3.06
C GLN A 189 24.30 23.02 2.23
N TYR A 190 24.85 24.19 1.93
CA TYR A 190 24.21 25.12 1.02
C TYR A 190 25.25 25.90 0.21
N LYS A 191 24.81 26.43 -0.92
CA LYS A 191 25.54 27.38 -1.75
C LYS A 191 24.62 28.56 -2.06
N VAL A 192 25.08 29.76 -1.74
CA VAL A 192 24.38 31.00 -2.12
C VAL A 192 24.52 31.20 -3.63
N ILE A 193 23.38 31.28 -4.33
CA ILE A 193 23.32 31.63 -5.76
C ILE A 193 23.05 33.12 -5.93
N LYS A 194 22.15 33.65 -5.11
CA LYS A 194 21.85 35.08 -4.99
C LYS A 194 21.65 35.41 -3.53
N GLU A 195 22.34 36.44 -3.05
CA GLU A 195 22.16 36.94 -1.68
C GLU A 195 20.97 37.92 -1.66
N GLY A 196 20.07 37.73 -0.70
CA GLY A 196 19.00 38.65 -0.38
C GLY A 196 19.42 39.62 0.72
N ASN A 197 18.63 40.67 0.91
CA ASN A 197 18.85 41.69 1.96
C ASN A 197 17.61 41.90 2.84
N GLY A 198 16.62 41.02 2.73
CA GLY A 198 15.41 41.08 3.52
C GLY A 198 15.54 40.43 4.90
N PRO A 199 14.46 40.39 5.69
CA PRO A 199 14.47 39.81 7.02
C PRO A 199 14.84 38.32 7.03
N MET A 200 15.49 37.90 8.11
CA MET A 200 15.77 36.49 8.39
C MET A 200 14.53 35.82 8.99
N PRO A 201 14.07 34.65 8.50
CA PRO A 201 12.97 33.94 9.12
C PRO A 201 13.41 33.28 10.43
N LYS A 202 12.46 33.20 11.37
CA LYS A 202 12.53 32.26 12.50
C LYS A 202 12.01 30.90 12.04
N ASP A 203 12.30 29.86 12.80
CA ASP A 203 11.76 28.51 12.60
C ASP A 203 10.21 28.47 12.55
N THR A 204 9.56 29.37 13.28
CA THR A 204 8.10 29.52 13.35
C THR A 204 7.52 30.47 12.30
N SER A 205 8.36 31.12 11.50
CA SER A 205 7.92 32.08 10.49
C SER A 205 7.10 31.40 9.38
N MET A 206 6.07 32.11 8.92
CA MET A 206 5.48 31.86 7.62
C MET A 206 6.40 32.45 6.55
N VAL A 207 6.71 31.69 5.51
CA VAL A 207 7.56 32.11 4.40
C VAL A 207 6.89 31.80 3.07
N LYS A 208 7.16 32.64 2.08
CA LYS A 208 6.77 32.42 0.69
C LYS A 208 7.99 32.02 -0.11
N VAL A 209 7.92 30.88 -0.80
CA VAL A 209 9.07 30.32 -1.52
C VAL A 209 8.70 29.88 -2.93
N ASN A 210 9.67 29.96 -3.83
CA ASN A 210 9.74 29.01 -4.94
C ASN A 210 10.81 27.97 -4.67
N TYR A 211 10.62 26.76 -5.18
CA TYR A 211 11.63 25.72 -5.06
C TYR A 211 11.56 24.67 -6.17
N GLU A 212 12.68 23.97 -6.34
CA GLU A 212 12.77 22.72 -7.09
C GLU A 212 13.60 21.71 -6.31
N GLY A 213 13.02 20.54 -6.04
CA GLY A 213 13.65 19.41 -5.38
C GLY A 213 14.04 18.32 -6.37
N LYS A 214 15.29 17.87 -6.30
CA LYS A 214 15.84 16.77 -7.11
C LYS A 214 16.68 15.82 -6.26
N THR A 215 16.74 14.56 -6.68
CA THR A 215 17.68 13.57 -6.14
C THR A 215 19.09 13.78 -6.72
N ILE A 216 20.11 13.13 -6.14
CA ILE A 216 21.52 13.30 -6.55
C ILE A 216 21.81 12.84 -7.99
N ASP A 217 20.94 12.03 -8.57
CA ASP A 217 20.94 11.61 -9.98
C ASP A 217 20.30 12.65 -10.92
N GLY A 218 19.78 13.76 -10.38
CA GLY A 218 19.17 14.85 -11.12
C GLY A 218 17.66 14.71 -11.38
N LYS A 219 17.01 13.63 -10.92
CA LYS A 219 15.56 13.46 -11.10
C LYS A 219 14.79 14.44 -10.22
N VAL A 220 14.03 15.33 -10.86
CA VAL A 220 13.13 16.28 -10.18
C VAL A 220 11.90 15.54 -9.66
N PHE A 221 11.66 15.60 -8.35
CA PHE A 221 10.49 14.99 -7.71
C PHE A 221 9.40 16.01 -7.36
N ASP A 222 9.76 17.29 -7.21
CA ASP A 222 8.82 18.36 -6.88
C ASP A 222 9.36 19.72 -7.36
N SER A 223 8.49 20.60 -7.89
CA SER A 223 8.89 21.92 -8.39
C SER A 223 7.72 22.89 -8.40
N SER A 224 7.82 23.98 -7.63
CA SER A 224 6.84 25.07 -7.65
C SER A 224 6.93 25.88 -8.95
N PHE A 225 8.12 25.96 -9.56
CA PHE A 225 8.32 26.60 -10.85
C PHE A 225 7.51 25.91 -11.95
N LYS A 226 7.48 24.57 -11.98
CA LYS A 226 6.65 23.80 -12.92
C LYS A 226 5.15 24.00 -12.70
N ARG A 227 4.73 24.26 -11.47
CA ARG A 227 3.33 24.61 -11.15
C ARG A 227 2.99 26.07 -11.47
N GLY A 228 3.98 26.92 -11.70
CA GLY A 228 3.78 28.36 -11.94
C GLY A 228 3.31 29.14 -10.70
N GLN A 229 3.40 28.55 -9.50
CA GLN A 229 2.88 29.16 -8.27
C GLN A 229 3.82 28.94 -7.10
N ALA A 230 4.19 30.06 -6.44
CA ALA A 230 4.93 30.05 -5.18
C ALA A 230 4.08 29.46 -4.04
N VAL A 231 4.73 28.89 -3.03
CA VAL A 231 4.09 28.21 -1.91
C VAL A 231 4.33 28.98 -0.62
N ASP A 232 3.26 29.20 0.14
CA ASP A 232 3.33 29.68 1.53
C ASP A 232 3.42 28.47 2.47
N LEU A 233 4.43 28.46 3.34
CA LEU A 233 4.65 27.38 4.31
C LEU A 233 5.23 27.92 5.62
N ARG A 234 5.01 27.17 6.70
CA ARG A 234 5.69 27.43 7.98
C ARG A 234 7.04 26.70 7.99
N ALA A 235 8.10 27.41 8.37
CA ALA A 235 9.45 26.86 8.35
C ALA A 235 9.63 25.64 9.28
N ASN A 236 8.78 25.44 10.29
CA ASN A 236 8.77 24.27 11.18
C ASN A 236 7.79 23.15 10.77
N GLN A 237 7.12 23.25 9.62
CA GLN A 237 6.19 22.25 9.09
C GLN A 237 6.71 21.56 7.82
N VAL A 238 8.02 21.65 7.59
CA VAL A 238 8.73 21.03 6.47
C VAL A 238 9.76 20.02 7.01
N ILE A 239 10.47 19.32 6.12
CA ILE A 239 11.57 18.45 6.53
C ILE A 239 12.62 19.25 7.31
N LYS A 240 13.25 18.63 8.32
CA LYS A 240 14.17 19.32 9.25
C LYS A 240 15.28 20.08 8.52
N GLY A 241 15.81 19.52 7.44
CA GLY A 241 16.88 20.17 6.65
C GLY A 241 16.44 21.47 5.96
N TRP A 242 15.16 21.61 5.63
CA TRP A 242 14.61 22.88 5.15
C TRP A 242 14.55 23.90 6.28
N THR A 243 14.05 23.52 7.45
CA THR A 243 14.02 24.40 8.64
C THR A 243 15.41 24.92 8.96
N GLU A 244 16.40 24.01 9.00
CA GLU A 244 17.81 24.31 9.23
C GLU A 244 18.38 25.28 8.17
N ALA A 245 17.99 25.17 6.90
CA ALA A 245 18.48 26.08 5.86
C ALA A 245 17.79 27.45 5.92
N LEU A 246 16.46 27.48 6.08
CA LEU A 246 15.65 28.69 5.99
C LEU A 246 16.05 29.74 7.02
N VAL A 247 16.31 29.34 8.27
CA VAL A 247 16.67 30.28 9.37
C VAL A 247 18.03 30.97 9.18
N HIS A 248 18.81 30.55 8.18
CA HIS A 248 20.06 31.19 7.78
C HIS A 248 19.95 31.95 6.44
N MET A 249 18.79 31.91 5.79
CA MET A 249 18.57 32.44 4.44
C MET A 249 17.80 33.77 4.50
N PRO A 250 18.42 34.92 4.19
CA PRO A 250 17.71 36.20 4.14
C PRO A 250 16.64 36.21 3.04
N ALA A 251 15.51 36.89 3.27
CA ALA A 251 14.52 37.07 2.20
C ALA A 251 15.11 37.77 0.97
N GLY A 252 14.67 37.35 -0.21
CA GLY A 252 15.22 37.72 -1.51
C GLY A 252 16.36 36.81 -2.00
N SER A 253 16.83 35.87 -1.18
CA SER A 253 17.92 34.97 -1.54
C SER A 253 17.48 33.83 -2.46
N VAL A 254 18.43 33.31 -3.23
CA VAL A 254 18.32 32.03 -3.94
C VAL A 254 19.49 31.14 -3.53
N TRP A 255 19.21 30.00 -2.93
CA TRP A 255 20.21 29.04 -2.46
C TRP A 255 20.03 27.69 -3.13
N GLU A 256 21.13 26.97 -3.38
CA GLU A 256 21.09 25.52 -3.59
C GLU A 256 21.45 24.84 -2.26
N VAL A 257 20.54 24.02 -1.73
CA VAL A 257 20.61 23.37 -0.41
C VAL A 257 20.70 21.86 -0.61
N TYR A 258 21.63 21.21 0.07
CA TYR A 258 21.87 19.77 0.01
C TYR A 258 21.60 19.17 1.38
N ILE A 259 20.58 18.33 1.46
CA ILE A 259 20.01 17.84 2.72
C ILE A 259 20.36 16.37 2.90
N PRO A 260 21.09 16.00 3.97
CA PRO A 260 21.40 14.61 4.26
C PRO A 260 20.14 13.84 4.64
N GLN A 261 20.13 12.53 4.38
CA GLN A 261 18.93 11.69 4.51
C GLN A 261 18.22 11.79 5.87
N GLN A 262 18.99 11.92 6.97
CA GLN A 262 18.45 11.97 8.33
C GLN A 262 17.69 13.28 8.64
N LEU A 263 17.90 14.32 7.83
CA LEU A 263 17.18 15.59 7.90
C LEU A 263 16.13 15.72 6.77
N ALA A 264 15.96 14.66 5.97
CA ALA A 264 14.95 14.51 4.93
C ALA A 264 13.94 13.41 5.34
N TYR A 265 13.81 12.35 4.52
CA TYR A 265 12.86 11.25 4.75
C TYR A 265 13.48 9.98 5.39
N GLY A 266 14.80 9.95 5.53
CA GLY A 266 15.53 8.82 6.12
C GLY A 266 15.21 7.48 5.48
N GLU A 267 14.81 6.50 6.29
CA GLU A 267 14.40 5.17 5.85
C GLU A 267 13.06 5.16 5.10
N ARG A 268 12.28 6.24 5.12
CA ARG A 268 10.94 6.23 4.54
C ARG A 268 11.00 6.51 3.05
N GLU A 269 10.29 5.70 2.27
CA GLU A 269 9.98 6.03 0.88
C GLU A 269 8.87 7.10 0.84
N GLN A 270 9.02 8.10 -0.03
CA GLN A 270 8.04 9.17 -0.22
C GLN A 270 7.89 9.51 -1.70
N GLY A 271 6.80 9.05 -2.32
CA GLY A 271 6.54 9.27 -3.74
C GLY A 271 7.69 8.74 -4.60
N GLN A 272 8.43 9.64 -5.26
CA GLN A 272 9.59 9.28 -6.08
C GLN A 272 10.91 9.22 -5.30
N ILE A 273 10.91 9.61 -4.04
CA ILE A 273 12.10 9.67 -3.18
C ILE A 273 12.29 8.32 -2.51
N LYS A 274 13.38 7.64 -2.86
CA LYS A 274 13.74 6.35 -2.28
C LYS A 274 14.40 6.50 -0.90
N PRO A 275 14.34 5.47 -0.05
CA PRO A 275 15.02 5.47 1.25
C PRO A 275 16.50 5.85 1.14
N PHE A 276 16.97 6.53 2.19
CA PHE A 276 18.32 7.04 2.38
C PHE A 276 18.80 8.07 1.35
N SER A 277 17.89 8.67 0.58
CA SER A 277 18.24 9.67 -0.41
C SER A 277 18.71 10.98 0.22
N VAL A 278 19.81 11.52 -0.29
CA VAL A 278 20.16 12.94 -0.17
C VAL A 278 19.31 13.73 -1.14
N LEU A 279 18.77 14.87 -0.67
CA LEU A 279 17.94 15.75 -1.49
C LEU A 279 18.67 17.04 -1.80
N ILE A 280 18.50 17.52 -3.03
CA ILE A 280 19.04 18.80 -3.48
C ILE A 280 17.86 19.71 -3.78
N PHE A 281 17.84 20.89 -3.17
CA PHE A 281 16.81 21.88 -3.39
C PHE A 281 17.43 23.16 -3.93
N LYS A 282 16.87 23.70 -5.00
CA LYS A 282 17.02 25.13 -5.30
C LYS A 282 15.86 25.84 -4.61
N ILE A 283 16.13 26.73 -3.68
CA ILE A 283 15.12 27.48 -2.93
C ILE A 283 15.30 28.96 -3.25
N GLU A 284 14.21 29.63 -3.60
CA GLU A 284 14.10 31.09 -3.65
C GLU A 284 13.18 31.52 -2.49
N LEU A 285 13.74 32.22 -1.51
CA LEU A 285 12.96 32.77 -0.41
C LEU A 285 12.44 34.14 -0.82
N ILE A 286 11.16 34.26 -1.11
CA ILE A 286 10.55 35.48 -1.64
C ILE A 286 10.31 36.47 -0.51
N SER A 287 9.66 36.02 0.58
CA SER A 287 9.32 36.88 1.72
C SER A 287 9.16 36.11 3.02
N VAL A 288 9.29 36.83 4.14
CA VAL A 288 9.04 36.36 5.51
C VAL A 288 7.85 37.15 6.09
N GLY A 289 6.93 36.44 6.72
CA GLY A 289 5.65 37.00 7.15
C GLY A 289 4.65 36.98 6.00
N GLY A 290 3.54 36.26 6.16
CA GLY A 290 2.47 36.24 5.17
C GLY A 290 1.92 37.66 4.97
N LYS A 291 1.79 38.08 3.71
CA LYS A 291 0.87 39.15 3.33
C LYS A 291 -0.39 38.50 2.76
#